data_AF-A0ABD5VB37-F1
#
_entry.id   AF-A0ABD5VB37-F1
#
_cell.length_a   1.000
_cell.length_b   1.000
_cell.length_c   1.000
_cell.angle_alpha   90.00
_cell.angle_beta   90.00
_cell.angle_gamma   90.00
#
_symmetry.space_group_name_H-M   'P 1'
#
loop_
_entity.id
_entity.type
_entity.pdbx_description
1 polymer ?
#
loop_
_entity_poly.entity_id
_entity_poly.type
_entity_poly.pdbx_seq_one_letter_code
_entity_poly.pdbx_strand_id
1 'polypeptide(L)'
;MTVSIDELVFATSLLASLYAVYSGAVLWTLRDTFSADGLLSRTVYATVLERRPFLSKAGRLLEAPGYVFLARIGTGLAFAAVTLSLERSVWFAAFPAVLLLTDFLIEQRVVAGMSGASDMSTLVNCSLVLLVLFDGRPTLQTIVVAFVAVQGVLSYCVAGLAKLAGSSWRDGSAVERIFATDSWGDDRVRALLSSNDALPLAIAWSVMLFEVAFVLVLVVQPAYAMGLFGVGVLFHFANSALMGINGFQFIFPATYPSILYVNELLRTSGLL
;
A
#
# COMPACT_ATOMS: atom_id res chain seq x y z
N MET A 1 -10.75 24.57 3.79
CA MET A 1 -12.00 23.80 3.68
C MET A 1 -11.67 22.48 4.34
N THR A 2 -12.22 22.20 5.51
CA THR A 2 -11.85 21.01 6.30
C THR A 2 -12.37 19.76 5.62
N VAL A 3 -11.49 18.79 5.36
CA VAL A 3 -11.85 17.46 4.85
C VAL A 3 -12.78 16.79 5.85
N SER A 4 -13.98 16.44 5.40
CA SER A 4 -14.93 15.66 6.20
C SER A 4 -14.51 14.19 6.27
N ILE A 5 -14.96 13.48 7.31
CA ILE A 5 -14.79 12.02 7.40
C ILE A 5 -15.43 11.33 6.19
N ASP A 6 -16.51 11.89 5.65
CA ASP A 6 -17.17 11.34 4.48
C ASP A 6 -16.31 11.46 3.21
N GLU A 7 -15.72 12.62 2.94
CA GLU A 7 -14.80 12.80 1.81
C GLU A 7 -13.57 11.89 1.94
N LEU A 8 -13.05 11.76 3.16
CA LEU A 8 -11.95 10.84 3.48
C LEU A 8 -12.31 9.39 3.19
N VAL A 9 -13.45 8.91 3.71
CA VAL A 9 -13.91 7.54 3.50
C VAL A 9 -14.14 7.28 2.02
N PHE A 10 -14.70 8.24 1.28
CA PHE A 10 -14.90 8.13 -0.17
C PHE A 10 -13.58 7.93 -0.91
N ALA A 11 -12.62 8.85 -0.74
CA ALA A 11 -11.34 8.80 -1.44
C ALA A 11 -10.52 7.56 -1.06
N THR A 12 -10.49 7.22 0.23
CA THR A 12 -9.80 6.04 0.76
C THR A 12 -10.39 4.74 0.20
N SER A 13 -11.72 4.63 0.16
CA SER A 13 -12.42 3.45 -0.37
C SER A 13 -12.20 3.27 -1.88
N LEU A 14 -12.18 4.37 -2.63
CA LEU A 14 -11.88 4.32 -4.06
C LEU A 14 -10.44 3.83 -4.32
N LEU A 15 -9.46 4.31 -3.55
CA LEU A 15 -8.07 3.89 -3.69
C LEU A 15 -7.85 2.44 -3.20
N ALA A 16 -8.51 2.03 -2.11
CA ALA A 16 -8.48 0.65 -1.62
C ALA A 16 -9.12 -0.33 -2.62
N SER A 17 -10.23 0.05 -3.26
CA SER A 17 -10.86 -0.77 -4.31
C SER A 17 -9.99 -0.87 -5.56
N LEU A 18 -9.37 0.23 -6.01
CA LEU A 18 -8.41 0.20 -7.12
C LEU A 18 -7.21 -0.70 -6.80
N TYR A 19 -6.65 -0.61 -5.59
CA TYR A 19 -5.60 -1.52 -5.12
C TYR A 19 -6.06 -2.99 -5.17
N ALA A 20 -7.26 -3.30 -4.68
CA ALA A 20 -7.78 -4.67 -4.67
C ALA A 20 -7.92 -5.25 -6.09
N VAL A 21 -8.50 -4.48 -7.01
CA VAL A 21 -8.64 -4.89 -8.43
C VAL A 21 -7.28 -5.10 -9.07
N TYR A 22 -6.38 -4.12 -8.91
CA TYR A 22 -5.06 -4.17 -9.51
C TYR A 22 -4.21 -5.32 -8.97
N SER A 23 -4.09 -5.45 -7.65
CA SER A 23 -3.32 -6.53 -7.00
C SER A 23 -3.92 -7.91 -7.30
N GLY A 24 -5.24 -8.05 -7.32
CA GLY A 24 -5.90 -9.28 -7.73
C GLY A 24 -5.61 -9.65 -9.19
N ALA A 25 -5.61 -8.68 -10.10
CA ALA A 25 -5.29 -8.89 -11.51
C ALA A 25 -3.82 -9.31 -11.71
N VAL A 26 -2.87 -8.67 -11.00
CA VAL A 26 -1.45 -9.07 -11.01
C VAL A 26 -1.27 -10.48 -10.47
N LEU A 27 -1.91 -10.83 -9.35
CA LEU A 27 -1.85 -12.19 -8.82
C LEU A 27 -2.48 -13.22 -9.76
N TRP A 28 -3.51 -12.83 -10.51
CA TRP A 28 -4.12 -13.67 -11.53
C TRP A 28 -3.19 -13.94 -12.72
N THR A 29 -2.40 -12.96 -13.17
CA THR A 29 -1.41 -13.23 -14.23
C THR A 29 -0.31 -14.17 -13.75
N LEU A 30 0.01 -14.13 -12.45
CA LEU A 30 0.96 -15.03 -11.79
C LEU A 30 0.36 -16.38 -11.37
N ARG A 31 -0.92 -16.68 -11.66
CA ARG A 31 -1.61 -17.87 -11.15
C ARG A 31 -0.91 -19.19 -11.50
N ASP A 32 -0.21 -19.26 -12.64
CA ASP A 32 0.49 -20.46 -13.09
C ASP A 32 1.69 -20.80 -12.18
N THR A 33 2.23 -19.83 -11.44
CA THR A 33 3.26 -20.07 -10.40
C THR A 33 2.74 -20.91 -9.24
N PHE A 34 1.42 -21.00 -9.06
CA PHE A 34 0.76 -21.83 -8.03
C PHE A 34 0.30 -23.19 -8.56
N SER A 35 0.56 -23.50 -9.83
CA SER A 35 0.25 -24.80 -10.44
C SER A 35 1.08 -25.93 -9.82
N ALA A 36 0.77 -27.18 -10.17
CA ALA A 36 1.45 -28.36 -9.61
C ALA A 36 2.99 -28.32 -9.83
N ASP A 37 3.42 -27.79 -10.98
CA ASP A 37 4.83 -27.66 -11.36
C ASP A 37 5.41 -26.26 -11.05
N GLY A 38 4.61 -25.37 -10.47
CA GLY A 38 4.98 -24.00 -10.17
C GLY A 38 5.86 -23.85 -8.92
N LEU A 39 6.57 -22.72 -8.82
CA LEU A 39 7.45 -22.40 -7.69
C LEU A 39 6.71 -22.32 -6.34
N LEU A 40 5.42 -22.00 -6.35
CA LEU A 40 4.53 -21.95 -5.19
C LEU A 40 3.50 -23.08 -5.21
N SER A 41 3.90 -24.25 -5.73
CA SER A 41 3.04 -25.42 -5.83
C SER A 41 2.54 -25.91 -4.47
N ARG A 42 1.50 -26.74 -4.51
CA ARG A 42 0.93 -27.38 -3.32
C ARG A 42 1.98 -28.17 -2.53
N THR A 43 2.91 -28.84 -3.21
CA THR A 43 3.96 -29.64 -2.57
C THR A 43 4.90 -28.76 -1.76
N VAL A 44 5.31 -27.60 -2.30
CA VAL A 44 6.13 -26.62 -1.59
C VAL A 44 5.39 -26.06 -0.38
N TYR A 45 4.08 -25.82 -0.53
CA TYR A 45 3.25 -25.28 0.52
C TYR A 45 2.85 -26.28 1.62
N ALA A 46 2.84 -27.58 1.33
CA ALA A 46 2.49 -28.62 2.30
C ALA A 46 3.39 -28.53 3.55
N THR A 47 4.68 -28.26 3.35
CA THR A 47 5.67 -28.03 4.42
C THR A 47 5.31 -26.84 5.32
N VAL A 48 4.66 -25.80 4.78
CA VAL A 48 4.18 -24.65 5.56
C VAL A 48 2.92 -25.02 6.35
N LEU A 49 1.99 -25.77 5.75
CA LEU A 49 0.77 -26.24 6.40
C LEU A 49 1.05 -27.20 7.56
N GLU A 50 2.07 -28.05 7.45
CA GLU A 50 2.52 -28.92 8.55
C GLU A 50 2.90 -28.11 9.80
N ARG A 51 3.50 -26.93 9.62
CA ARG A 51 3.86 -26.02 10.72
C ARG A 51 2.68 -25.18 11.22
N ARG A 52 1.58 -25.10 10.47
CA ARG A 52 0.40 -24.27 10.77
C ARG A 52 -0.90 -25.06 10.53
N PRO A 53 -1.18 -26.09 11.35
CA PRO A 53 -2.28 -27.02 11.08
C PRO A 53 -3.66 -26.38 11.10
N PHE A 54 -3.84 -25.23 11.76
CA PHE A 54 -5.10 -24.49 11.71
C PHE A 54 -5.46 -23.97 10.31
N LEU A 55 -4.45 -23.72 9.45
CA LEU A 55 -4.65 -23.29 8.06
C LEU A 55 -5.18 -24.40 7.16
N SER A 56 -5.02 -25.68 7.54
CA SER A 56 -5.58 -26.80 6.78
C SER A 56 -7.11 -26.70 6.61
N LYS A 57 -7.79 -26.04 7.56
CA LYS A 57 -9.24 -25.78 7.51
C LYS A 57 -9.64 -24.81 6.39
N ALA A 58 -8.74 -23.91 5.97
CA ALA A 58 -8.97 -23.03 4.83
C ALA A 58 -8.88 -23.77 3.48
N GLY A 59 -8.40 -25.03 3.49
CA GLY A 59 -8.57 -26.02 2.43
C GLY A 59 -8.34 -25.49 1.01
N ARG A 60 -9.35 -25.66 0.15
CA ARG A 60 -9.31 -25.30 -1.27
C ARG A 60 -8.94 -23.84 -1.56
N LEU A 61 -9.20 -22.90 -0.65
CA LEU A 61 -8.85 -21.48 -0.85
C LEU A 61 -7.33 -21.26 -0.84
N LEU A 62 -6.63 -22.02 0.01
CA LEU A 62 -5.18 -22.02 0.02
C LEU A 62 -4.63 -22.91 -1.09
N GLU A 63 -5.24 -24.05 -1.40
CA GLU A 63 -4.70 -24.96 -2.44
C GLU A 63 -4.85 -24.42 -3.86
N ALA A 64 -5.91 -23.66 -4.14
CA ALA A 64 -6.19 -23.04 -5.44
C ALA A 64 -6.49 -21.54 -5.26
N PRO A 65 -5.46 -20.69 -5.10
CA PRO A 65 -5.66 -19.29 -4.72
C PRO A 65 -6.32 -18.43 -5.82
N GLY A 66 -6.46 -18.95 -7.04
CA GLY A 66 -7.16 -18.27 -8.13
C GLY A 66 -8.58 -17.81 -7.76
N TYR A 67 -9.31 -18.58 -6.93
CA TYR A 67 -10.63 -18.17 -6.43
C TYR A 67 -10.54 -16.94 -5.51
N VAL A 68 -9.49 -16.85 -4.70
CA VAL A 68 -9.23 -15.70 -3.82
C VAL A 68 -8.90 -14.47 -4.65
N PHE A 69 -8.13 -14.62 -5.73
CA PHE A 69 -7.81 -13.51 -6.63
C PHE A 69 -9.06 -12.98 -7.35
N LEU A 70 -9.91 -13.86 -7.88
CA LEU A 70 -11.17 -13.48 -8.51
C LEU A 70 -12.14 -12.83 -7.51
N ALA A 71 -12.25 -13.39 -6.31
CA ALA A 71 -13.05 -12.80 -5.24
C ALA A 71 -12.56 -11.39 -4.90
N ARG A 72 -11.24 -11.20 -4.77
CA ARG A 72 -10.64 -9.89 -4.52
C ARG A 72 -10.95 -8.88 -5.63
N ILE A 73 -10.81 -9.28 -6.91
CA ILE A 73 -11.17 -8.43 -8.05
C ILE A 73 -12.65 -8.06 -8.01
N GLY A 74 -13.53 -9.04 -7.85
CA GLY A 74 -14.98 -8.83 -7.81
C GLY A 74 -15.40 -7.94 -6.64
N THR A 75 -14.86 -8.16 -5.45
CA THR A 75 -15.09 -7.32 -4.26
C THR A 75 -14.58 -5.90 -4.50
N GLY A 76 -13.39 -5.73 -5.09
CA GLY A 76 -12.86 -4.41 -5.42
C GLY A 76 -13.76 -3.64 -6.40
N LEU A 77 -14.21 -4.28 -7.49
CA LEU A 77 -15.12 -3.67 -8.46
C LEU A 77 -16.46 -3.28 -7.83
N ALA A 78 -17.05 -4.18 -7.03
CA ALA A 78 -18.30 -3.90 -6.33
C ALA A 78 -18.14 -2.78 -5.30
N PHE A 79 -17.01 -2.75 -4.58
CA PHE A 79 -16.72 -1.71 -3.61
C PHE A 79 -16.56 -0.33 -4.26
N ALA A 80 -15.89 -0.27 -5.41
CA ALA A 80 -15.79 0.96 -6.21
C ALA A 80 -17.18 1.43 -6.67
N ALA A 81 -18.01 0.52 -7.18
CA ALA A 81 -19.36 0.84 -7.65
C ALA A 81 -20.25 1.41 -6.52
N VAL A 82 -20.24 0.77 -5.35
CA VAL A 82 -20.98 1.26 -4.17
C VAL A 82 -20.43 2.61 -3.71
N THR A 83 -19.11 2.77 -3.63
CA THR A 83 -18.48 4.05 -3.24
C THR A 83 -18.89 5.18 -4.19
N LEU A 84 -18.92 4.94 -5.50
CA LEU A 84 -19.30 5.92 -6.53
C LEU A 84 -20.82 6.20 -6.55
N SER A 85 -21.65 5.25 -6.13
CA SER A 85 -23.10 5.48 -5.98
C SER A 85 -23.46 6.45 -4.85
N LEU A 86 -22.50 6.78 -3.97
CA LEU A 86 -22.68 7.56 -2.74
C LEU A 86 -23.66 6.94 -1.73
N GLU A 87 -24.16 5.73 -2.00
CA GLU A 87 -25.03 4.98 -1.09
C GLU A 87 -24.18 4.28 -0.02
N ARG A 88 -24.26 4.75 1.22
CA ARG A 88 -23.64 4.09 2.37
C ARG A 88 -24.69 3.40 3.21
N SER A 89 -24.71 2.07 3.12
CA SER A 89 -25.46 1.22 4.04
C SER A 89 -24.53 0.62 5.09
N VAL A 90 -25.09 0.01 6.13
CA VAL A 90 -24.32 -0.78 7.11
C VAL A 90 -23.48 -1.88 6.44
N TRP A 91 -23.89 -2.35 5.26
CA TRP A 91 -23.16 -3.34 4.48
C TRP A 91 -21.91 -2.79 3.79
N PHE A 92 -21.69 -1.48 3.81
CA PHE A 92 -20.47 -0.87 3.28
C PHE A 92 -19.20 -1.46 3.92
N ALA A 93 -19.24 -1.76 5.23
CA ALA A 93 -18.12 -2.38 5.94
C ALA A 93 -17.81 -3.82 5.47
N ALA A 94 -18.76 -4.50 4.82
CA ALA A 94 -18.55 -5.87 4.34
C ALA A 94 -17.48 -5.94 3.25
N PHE A 95 -17.37 -4.92 2.39
CA PHE A 95 -16.36 -4.88 1.33
C PHE A 95 -14.93 -4.86 1.86
N PRO A 96 -14.49 -3.87 2.67
CA PRO A 96 -13.15 -3.87 3.23
C PRO A 96 -12.92 -5.07 4.16
N ALA A 97 -13.96 -5.59 4.85
CA ALA A 97 -13.82 -6.82 5.64
C ALA A 97 -13.51 -8.06 4.78
N VAL A 98 -14.15 -8.20 3.61
CA VAL A 98 -13.81 -9.26 2.65
C VAL A 98 -12.41 -9.03 2.07
N LEU A 99 -12.03 -7.78 1.78
CA LEU A 99 -10.67 -7.47 1.32
C LEU A 99 -9.61 -7.87 2.35
N LEU A 100 -9.82 -7.63 3.65
CA LEU A 100 -8.95 -8.12 4.73
C LEU A 100 -8.81 -9.64 4.73
N LEU A 101 -9.91 -10.36 4.54
CA LEU A 101 -9.87 -11.82 4.46
C LEU A 101 -9.05 -12.26 3.25
N THR A 102 -9.20 -11.59 2.09
CA THR A 102 -8.39 -11.91 0.91
C THR A 102 -6.92 -11.55 1.10
N ASP A 103 -6.60 -10.41 1.73
CA ASP A 103 -5.23 -10.02 2.11
C ASP A 103 -4.61 -11.14 2.95
N PHE A 104 -5.26 -11.53 4.04
CA PHE A 104 -4.79 -12.62 4.91
C PHE A 104 -4.58 -13.94 4.18
N LEU A 105 -5.52 -14.36 3.32
CA LEU A 105 -5.43 -15.63 2.59
C LEU A 105 -4.31 -15.63 1.55
N ILE A 106 -4.14 -14.51 0.83
CA ILE A 106 -3.00 -14.30 -0.07
C ILE A 106 -1.71 -14.34 0.73
N GLU A 107 -1.73 -13.74 1.92
CA GLU A 107 -0.57 -13.67 2.80
C GLU A 107 -0.10 -15.02 3.32
N GLN A 108 -1.05 -15.92 3.56
CA GLN A 108 -0.69 -17.26 3.92
C GLN A 108 -0.05 -18.04 2.76
N ARG A 109 -0.21 -17.60 1.50
CA ARG A 109 0.25 -18.34 0.31
C ARG A 109 1.53 -17.80 -0.30
N VAL A 110 1.68 -16.49 -0.35
CA VAL A 110 2.86 -15.84 -0.93
C VAL A 110 3.87 -15.59 0.20
N VAL A 111 4.55 -16.65 0.64
CA VAL A 111 5.52 -16.56 1.77
C VAL A 111 6.80 -15.79 1.36
N ALA A 112 7.09 -15.69 0.07
CA ALA A 112 8.22 -14.93 -0.45
C ALA A 112 7.84 -13.47 -0.73
N GLY A 113 8.18 -12.59 0.21
CA GLY A 113 8.24 -11.14 -0.03
C GLY A 113 6.88 -10.47 -0.14
N MET A 114 6.15 -10.38 0.97
CA MET A 114 5.01 -9.47 1.04
C MET A 114 5.44 -8.14 1.58
N SER A 115 5.00 -7.14 0.84
CA SER A 115 5.53 -5.80 0.83
C SER A 115 4.82 -4.94 1.85
N GLY A 116 5.40 -3.80 2.19
CA GLY A 116 4.71 -2.77 2.96
C GLY A 116 3.37 -2.33 2.34
N ALA A 117 3.07 -2.68 1.08
CA ALA A 117 1.75 -2.45 0.49
C ALA A 117 0.66 -3.39 1.05
N SER A 118 0.97 -4.67 1.32
CA SER A 118 0.02 -5.59 1.95
C SER A 118 -0.27 -5.19 3.39
N ASP A 119 0.77 -4.83 4.15
CA ASP A 119 0.62 -4.31 5.52
C ASP A 119 -0.25 -3.04 5.54
N MET A 120 0.02 -2.11 4.60
CA MET A 120 -0.77 -0.88 4.46
C MET A 120 -2.21 -1.18 4.01
N SER A 121 -2.43 -2.19 3.16
CA SER A 121 -3.79 -2.63 2.78
C SER A 121 -4.58 -3.14 3.96
N THR A 122 -3.97 -4.02 4.76
CA THR A 122 -4.56 -4.53 5.98
C THR A 122 -4.93 -3.38 6.92
N LEU A 123 -4.03 -2.41 7.09
CA LEU A 123 -4.27 -1.24 7.91
C LEU A 123 -5.44 -0.39 7.40
N VAL A 124 -5.44 -0.03 6.11
CA VAL A 124 -6.45 0.81 5.47
C VAL A 124 -7.82 0.12 5.51
N ASN A 125 -7.90 -1.15 5.14
CA ASN A 125 -9.16 -1.88 5.15
C ASN A 125 -9.70 -2.06 6.58
N CYS A 126 -8.83 -2.31 7.58
CA CYS A 126 -9.23 -2.31 8.99
C CYS A 126 -9.80 -0.95 9.42
N SER A 127 -9.15 0.14 9.04
CA SER A 127 -9.64 1.48 9.38
C SER A 127 -11.00 1.79 8.76
N LEU A 128 -11.24 1.37 7.51
CA LEU A 128 -12.52 1.56 6.84
C LEU A 128 -13.65 0.80 7.56
N VAL A 129 -13.39 -0.43 8.01
CA VAL A 129 -14.34 -1.18 8.85
C VAL A 129 -14.62 -0.44 10.16
N LEU A 130 -13.59 0.00 10.87
CA LEU A 130 -13.73 0.70 12.14
C LEU A 130 -14.47 2.04 12.00
N LEU A 131 -14.25 2.79 10.91
CA LEU A 131 -14.93 4.06 10.67
C LEU A 131 -16.44 3.89 10.51
N VAL A 132 -16.89 2.80 9.89
CA VAL A 132 -18.33 2.45 9.80
C VAL A 132 -18.86 1.98 11.16
N LEU A 133 -18.11 1.14 11.88
CA LEU A 133 -18.54 0.64 13.20
C LEU A 133 -18.61 1.74 14.27
N PHE A 134 -17.80 2.79 14.13
CA PHE A 134 -17.78 3.95 15.01
C PHE A 134 -18.60 5.13 14.48
N ASP A 135 -19.52 4.89 13.55
CA ASP A 135 -20.46 5.91 13.12
C ASP A 135 -21.23 6.51 14.31
N GLY A 136 -21.42 7.82 14.29
CA GLY A 136 -21.96 8.60 15.41
C GLY A 136 -21.02 8.76 16.62
N ARG A 137 -19.76 8.30 16.57
CA ARG A 137 -18.76 8.44 17.64
C ARG A 137 -17.54 9.23 17.15
N PRO A 138 -17.62 10.57 17.06
CA PRO A 138 -16.63 11.40 16.39
C PRO A 138 -15.21 11.24 16.96
N THR A 139 -15.07 11.16 18.29
CA THR A 139 -13.77 10.96 18.94
C THR A 139 -13.09 9.65 18.51
N LEU A 140 -13.85 8.56 18.39
CA LEU A 140 -13.29 7.27 17.96
C LEU A 140 -12.91 7.31 16.47
N GLN A 141 -13.73 7.94 15.63
CA GLN A 141 -13.41 8.12 14.22
C GLN A 141 -12.14 8.96 14.03
N THR A 142 -11.99 10.06 14.78
CA THR A 142 -10.77 10.87 14.77
C THR A 142 -9.54 10.06 15.20
N ILE A 143 -9.64 9.18 16.21
CA ILE A 143 -8.53 8.31 16.60
C ILE A 143 -8.13 7.34 15.47
N VAL A 144 -9.13 6.73 14.80
CA VAL A 144 -8.86 5.83 13.66
C VAL A 144 -8.19 6.58 12.51
N VAL A 145 -8.69 7.76 12.14
CA VAL A 145 -8.09 8.61 11.10
C VAL A 145 -6.67 9.02 11.47
N ALA A 146 -6.45 9.45 12.72
CA ALA A 146 -5.13 9.84 13.19
C ALA A 146 -4.13 8.68 13.18
N PHE A 147 -4.59 7.46 13.51
CA PHE A 147 -3.77 6.26 13.42
C PHE A 147 -3.31 6.00 11.97
N VAL A 148 -4.21 6.05 10.99
CA VAL A 148 -3.86 5.88 9.57
C VAL A 148 -2.88 6.95 9.10
N ALA A 149 -3.12 8.21 9.48
CA ALA A 149 -2.25 9.33 9.14
C ALA A 149 -0.82 9.14 9.65
N VAL A 150 -0.68 8.79 10.93
CA VAL A 150 0.62 8.55 11.57
C VAL A 150 1.34 7.38 10.90
N GLN A 151 0.62 6.30 10.59
CA GLN A 151 1.19 5.11 9.97
C GLN A 151 1.67 5.39 8.53
N GLY A 152 0.89 6.14 7.76
CA GLY A 152 1.31 6.64 6.44
C GLY A 152 2.59 7.48 6.54
N VAL A 153 2.60 8.49 7.41
CA VAL A 153 3.76 9.39 7.59
C VAL A 153 5.01 8.65 8.08
N LEU A 154 4.87 7.78 9.07
CA LEU A 154 5.98 6.99 9.61
C LEU A 154 6.55 6.02 8.57
N SER A 155 5.71 5.46 7.70
CA SER A 155 6.16 4.56 6.64
C SER A 155 7.17 5.22 5.70
N TYR A 156 6.93 6.49 5.31
CA TYR A 156 7.92 7.26 4.54
C TYR A 156 9.13 7.63 5.39
N CYS A 157 8.90 8.25 6.56
CA CYS A 157 9.99 8.81 7.36
C CYS A 157 10.98 7.74 7.82
N VAL A 158 10.49 6.61 8.34
CA VAL A 158 11.35 5.50 8.79
C VAL A 158 12.08 4.86 7.62
N ALA A 159 11.44 4.70 6.46
CA ALA A 159 12.10 4.20 5.26
C ALA A 159 13.23 5.15 4.80
N GLY A 160 12.98 6.47 4.81
CA GLY A 160 13.97 7.48 4.45
C GLY A 160 15.14 7.52 5.42
N LEU A 161 14.88 7.45 6.73
CA LEU A 161 15.92 7.39 7.76
C LEU A 161 16.76 6.12 7.67
N ALA A 162 16.14 4.97 7.40
CA ALA A 162 16.84 3.71 7.19
C ALA A 162 17.77 3.78 5.97
N LYS A 163 17.30 4.39 4.87
CA LYS A 163 18.14 4.65 3.69
C LYS A 163 19.28 5.60 4.04
N LEU A 164 19.01 6.71 4.71
CA LEU A 164 20.03 7.70 5.09
C LEU A 164 21.12 7.12 5.99
N ALA A 165 20.77 6.21 6.89
CA ALA A 165 21.73 5.49 7.73
C ALA A 165 22.67 4.57 6.90
N GLY A 166 22.15 3.96 5.83
CA GLY A 166 22.90 3.06 4.95
C GLY A 166 23.91 3.80 4.08
N SER A 167 25.20 3.46 4.20
CA SER A 167 26.28 4.09 3.39
C SER A 167 26.03 3.96 1.89
N SER A 168 25.50 2.82 1.44
CA SER A 168 25.25 2.58 0.01
C SER A 168 24.16 3.47 -0.60
N TRP A 169 23.25 4.01 0.21
CA TRP A 169 22.30 5.01 -0.29
C TRP A 169 22.96 6.38 -0.38
N ARG A 170 23.83 6.72 0.59
CA ARG A 170 24.55 7.99 0.60
C ARG A 170 25.58 8.13 -0.52
N ASP A 171 26.17 7.01 -0.95
CA ASP A 171 27.09 6.96 -2.10
C ASP A 171 26.42 6.66 -3.45
N GLY A 172 25.10 6.40 -3.47
CA GLY A 172 24.33 6.12 -4.68
C GLY A 172 24.37 4.66 -5.18
N SER A 173 25.29 3.82 -4.69
CA SER A 173 25.45 2.43 -5.14
C SER A 173 24.22 1.55 -4.89
N ALA A 174 23.37 1.90 -3.93
CA ALA A 174 22.10 1.22 -3.69
C ALA A 174 21.16 1.29 -4.90
N VAL A 175 21.09 2.45 -5.56
CA VAL A 175 20.23 2.66 -6.74
C VAL A 175 20.73 1.79 -7.89
N GLU A 176 22.03 1.78 -8.15
CA GLU A 176 22.63 0.92 -9.18
C GLU A 176 22.35 -0.56 -8.90
N ARG A 177 22.57 -1.01 -7.66
CA ARG A 177 22.35 -2.41 -7.28
C ARG A 177 20.91 -2.85 -7.43
N ILE A 178 19.95 -1.99 -7.08
CA ILE A 178 18.52 -2.26 -7.28
C ILE A 178 18.24 -2.53 -8.76
N PHE A 179 18.65 -1.61 -9.64
CA PHE A 179 18.40 -1.73 -11.07
C PHE A 179 19.30 -2.77 -11.77
N ALA A 180 20.29 -3.32 -11.07
CA ALA A 180 21.12 -4.43 -11.53
C ALA A 180 20.53 -5.81 -11.20
N THR A 181 19.47 -5.90 -10.37
CA THR A 181 18.83 -7.19 -10.05
C THR A 181 17.89 -7.66 -11.15
N ASP A 182 17.82 -8.98 -11.38
CA ASP A 182 16.86 -9.56 -12.33
C ASP A 182 15.40 -9.37 -11.89
N SER A 183 15.18 -9.13 -10.59
CA SER A 183 13.84 -8.97 -10.00
C SER A 183 13.26 -7.56 -10.18
N TRP A 184 14.11 -6.54 -10.30
CA TRP A 184 13.67 -5.13 -10.31
C TRP A 184 14.35 -4.26 -11.37
N GLY A 185 15.26 -4.82 -12.16
CA GLY A 185 16.08 -4.10 -13.14
C GLY A 185 15.44 -3.97 -14.51
N ASP A 186 15.71 -2.84 -15.17
CA ASP A 186 15.43 -2.61 -16.59
C ASP A 186 16.77 -2.28 -17.28
N ASP A 187 17.06 -2.97 -18.40
CA ASP A 187 18.33 -2.85 -19.11
C ASP A 187 18.63 -1.42 -19.58
N ARG A 188 17.59 -0.65 -19.94
CA ARG A 188 17.72 0.74 -20.39
C ARG A 188 18.01 1.65 -19.21
N VAL A 189 17.34 1.44 -18.08
CA VAL A 189 17.59 2.20 -16.84
C VAL A 189 18.99 1.90 -16.33
N ARG A 190 19.41 0.63 -16.33
CA ARG A 190 20.77 0.23 -15.97
C ARG A 190 21.81 0.89 -16.87
N ALA A 191 21.62 0.86 -18.18
CA ALA A 191 22.53 1.51 -19.13
C ALA A 191 22.63 3.03 -18.86
N LEU A 192 21.49 3.69 -18.62
CA LEU A 192 21.44 5.12 -18.30
C LEU A 192 22.20 5.42 -17.00
N LEU A 193 21.96 4.65 -15.94
CA LEU A 193 22.66 4.83 -14.66
C LEU A 193 24.17 4.63 -14.80
N SER A 194 24.60 3.61 -15.56
CA SER A 194 26.02 3.34 -15.80
C SER A 194 26.73 4.37 -16.69
N SER A 195 25.97 5.23 -17.38
CA SER A 195 26.52 6.27 -18.26
C SER A 195 26.82 7.58 -17.54
N ASN A 196 26.37 7.74 -16.29
CA ASN A 196 26.53 8.97 -15.52
C ASN A 196 26.56 8.69 -14.01
N ASP A 197 27.76 8.68 -13.43
CA ASP A 197 28.00 8.40 -12.01
C ASP A 197 27.27 9.37 -11.04
N ALA A 198 26.90 10.58 -11.50
CA ALA A 198 26.16 11.53 -10.69
C ALA A 198 24.65 11.22 -10.60
N LEU A 199 24.11 10.47 -11.56
CA LEU A 199 22.67 10.20 -11.65
C LEU A 199 22.18 9.25 -10.53
N PRO A 200 22.81 8.09 -10.26
CA PRO A 200 22.42 7.24 -9.13
C PRO A 200 22.47 7.98 -7.79
N LEU A 201 23.50 8.83 -7.60
CA LEU A 201 23.65 9.65 -6.41
C LEU A 201 22.51 10.67 -6.27
N ALA A 202 22.19 11.39 -7.35
CA ALA A 202 21.10 12.37 -7.36
C ALA A 202 19.74 11.71 -7.07
N ILE A 203 19.47 10.53 -7.65
CA ILE A 203 18.25 9.75 -7.39
C ILE A 203 18.22 9.32 -5.93
N ALA A 204 19.31 8.75 -5.41
CA ALA A 204 19.36 8.27 -4.03
C ALA A 204 19.08 9.38 -3.02
N TRP A 205 19.73 10.54 -3.18
CA TRP A 205 19.50 11.70 -2.31
C TRP A 205 18.10 12.29 -2.47
N SER A 206 17.55 12.32 -3.68
CA SER A 206 16.17 12.79 -3.90
C SER A 206 15.16 11.92 -3.16
N VAL A 207 15.31 10.59 -3.22
CA VAL A 207 14.44 9.64 -2.51
C VAL A 207 14.58 9.81 -1.00
N MET A 208 15.81 9.82 -0.48
CA MET A 208 16.05 9.97 0.97
C MET A 208 15.48 11.27 1.52
N LEU A 209 15.75 12.40 0.85
CA LEU A 209 15.26 13.70 1.29
C LEU A 209 13.74 13.79 1.22
N PHE A 210 13.11 13.29 0.14
CA PHE A 210 11.66 13.25 0.03
C PHE A 210 11.02 12.42 1.15
N GLU A 211 11.49 11.19 1.36
CA GLU A 211 10.92 10.29 2.36
C GLU A 211 11.06 10.83 3.79
N VAL A 212 12.21 11.41 4.14
CA VAL A 212 12.42 12.05 5.45
C VAL A 212 11.58 13.32 5.59
N ALA A 213 11.55 14.17 4.55
CA ALA A 213 10.77 15.39 4.56
C ALA A 213 9.26 15.15 4.53
N PHE A 214 8.80 13.94 4.22
CA PHE A 214 7.38 13.63 4.15
C PHE A 214 6.65 13.90 5.47
N VAL A 215 7.32 13.82 6.64
CA VAL A 215 6.72 14.20 7.94
C VAL A 215 6.22 15.64 7.98
N LEU A 216 6.79 16.53 7.16
CA LEU A 216 6.40 17.93 7.08
C LEU A 216 4.95 18.10 6.59
N VAL A 217 4.36 17.11 5.91
CA VAL A 217 2.94 17.12 5.51
C VAL A 217 1.97 17.34 6.67
N LEU A 218 2.38 17.11 7.91
CA LEU A 218 1.55 17.35 9.09
C LEU A 218 1.52 18.83 9.51
N VAL A 219 2.55 19.60 9.15
CA VAL A 219 2.76 20.96 9.69
C VAL A 219 2.83 22.06 8.63
N VAL A 220 3.13 21.73 7.37
CA VAL A 220 3.14 22.70 6.26
C VAL A 220 1.72 23.04 5.81
N GLN A 221 1.53 24.23 5.23
CA GLN A 221 0.21 24.67 4.74
C GLN A 221 -0.39 23.63 3.78
N PRO A 222 -1.74 23.46 3.74
CA PRO A 222 -2.37 22.40 2.94
C PRO A 222 -1.93 22.38 1.47
N ALA A 223 -1.70 23.54 0.84
CA ALA A 223 -1.21 23.62 -0.53
C ALA A 223 0.16 22.91 -0.72
N TYR A 224 1.09 23.05 0.22
CA TYR A 224 2.39 22.37 0.18
C TYR A 224 2.26 20.89 0.51
N ALA A 225 1.35 20.50 1.42
CA ALA A 225 1.06 19.10 1.70
C ALA A 225 0.53 18.38 0.45
N MET A 226 -0.36 19.03 -0.31
CA MET A 226 -0.83 18.52 -1.60
C MET A 226 0.29 18.35 -2.63
N GLY A 227 1.27 19.27 -2.65
CA GLY A 227 2.47 19.13 -3.47
C GLY A 227 3.28 17.89 -3.11
N LEU A 228 3.53 17.66 -1.81
CA LEU A 228 4.23 16.47 -1.31
C LEU A 228 3.46 15.17 -1.60
N PHE A 229 2.13 15.20 -1.51
CA PHE A 229 1.29 14.07 -1.94
C PHE A 229 1.45 13.78 -3.42
N GLY A 230 1.48 14.80 -4.28
CA GLY A 230 1.75 14.65 -5.71
C GLY A 230 3.10 13.98 -5.99
N VAL A 231 4.16 14.42 -5.29
CA VAL A 231 5.48 13.77 -5.36
C VAL A 231 5.40 12.32 -4.90
N GLY A 232 4.68 12.02 -3.82
CA GLY A 232 4.51 10.66 -3.33
C GLY A 232 3.73 9.74 -4.28
N VAL A 233 2.70 10.25 -4.96
CA VAL A 233 2.02 9.50 -6.03
C VAL A 233 3.01 9.20 -7.16
N LEU A 234 3.71 10.23 -7.65
CA LEU A 234 4.68 10.07 -8.72
C LEU A 234 5.77 9.06 -8.35
N PHE A 235 6.28 9.11 -7.12
CA PHE A 235 7.26 8.16 -6.59
C PHE A 235 6.75 6.71 -6.66
N HIS A 236 5.53 6.43 -6.20
CA HIS A 236 5.00 5.07 -6.22
C HIS A 236 4.71 4.57 -7.64
N PHE A 237 4.23 5.43 -8.53
CA PHE A 237 4.05 5.08 -9.94
C PHE A 237 5.38 4.86 -10.65
N ALA A 238 6.41 5.67 -10.34
CA ALA A 238 7.75 5.46 -10.88
C ALA A 238 8.36 4.14 -10.41
N ASN A 239 8.21 3.78 -9.12
CA ASN A 239 8.66 2.48 -8.62
C ASN A 239 7.94 1.31 -9.32
N SER A 240 6.64 1.44 -9.58
CA SER A 240 5.92 0.41 -10.35
C SER A 240 6.38 0.33 -11.80
N ALA A 241 6.55 1.46 -12.47
CA ALA A 241 6.89 1.49 -13.88
C ALA A 241 8.35 1.08 -14.14
N LEU A 242 9.27 1.48 -13.27
CA LEU A 242 10.72 1.27 -13.45
C LEU A 242 11.21 0.01 -12.78
N MET A 243 10.64 -0.35 -11.62
CA MET A 243 11.10 -1.50 -10.85
C MET A 243 10.10 -2.66 -10.94
N GLY A 244 8.83 -2.45 -11.29
CA GLY A 244 7.81 -3.50 -11.19
C GLY A 244 7.34 -3.77 -9.76
N ILE A 245 7.69 -2.89 -8.81
CA ILE A 245 7.19 -2.93 -7.43
C ILE A 245 5.72 -2.52 -7.44
N ASN A 246 4.87 -3.52 -7.60
CA ASN A 246 3.44 -3.35 -7.75
C ASN A 246 2.76 -3.42 -6.38
N GLY A 247 1.85 -2.48 -6.10
CA GLY A 247 0.99 -2.47 -4.92
C GLY A 247 0.98 -1.14 -4.17
N PHE A 248 2.07 -0.38 -4.19
CA PHE A 248 2.17 0.87 -3.45
C PHE A 248 1.39 2.03 -4.11
N GLN A 249 1.12 1.95 -5.42
CA GLN A 249 0.61 3.06 -6.24
C GLN A 249 -0.75 3.57 -5.78
N PHE A 250 -1.58 2.69 -5.24
CA PHE A 250 -2.94 3.04 -4.79
C PHE A 250 -3.04 3.04 -3.27
N ILE A 251 -2.44 2.06 -2.60
CA ILE A 251 -2.70 1.85 -1.17
C ILE A 251 -1.98 2.86 -0.27
N PHE A 252 -0.80 3.35 -0.66
CA PHE A 252 -0.14 4.42 0.09
C PHE A 252 -0.88 5.75 -0.07
N PRO A 253 -1.25 6.19 -1.29
CA PRO A 253 -2.11 7.36 -1.46
C PRO A 253 -3.47 7.25 -0.75
N ALA A 254 -3.97 6.05 -0.48
CA ALA A 254 -5.20 5.86 0.31
C ALA A 254 -5.07 6.42 1.74
N THR A 255 -3.85 6.62 2.25
CA THR A 255 -3.62 7.25 3.56
C THR A 255 -3.70 8.78 3.52
N TYR A 256 -3.54 9.41 2.35
CA TYR A 256 -3.41 10.87 2.23
C TYR A 256 -4.63 11.64 2.70
N PRO A 257 -5.89 11.19 2.47
CA PRO A 257 -7.05 11.87 3.03
C PRO A 257 -7.02 11.91 4.56
N SER A 258 -6.51 10.86 5.22
CA SER A 258 -6.31 10.84 6.67
C SER A 258 -5.21 11.79 7.13
N ILE A 259 -4.10 11.86 6.38
CA ILE A 259 -3.00 12.79 6.66
C ILE A 259 -3.48 14.24 6.52
N LEU A 260 -4.25 14.56 5.49
CA LEU A 260 -4.80 15.89 5.28
C LEU A 260 -5.78 16.28 6.39
N TYR A 261 -6.64 15.35 6.80
CA TYR A 261 -7.52 15.54 7.95
C TYR A 261 -6.74 15.90 9.22
N VAL A 262 -5.64 15.19 9.51
CA VAL A 262 -4.79 15.49 10.67
C VAL A 262 -4.05 16.83 10.52
N ASN A 263 -3.55 17.16 9.32
CA ASN A 263 -2.94 18.47 9.06
C ASN A 263 -3.90 19.61 9.42
N GLU A 264 -5.17 19.49 9.03
CA GLU A 264 -6.19 20.51 9.32
C GLU A 264 -6.66 20.49 10.77
N LEU A 265 -6.74 19.30 11.38
CA LEU A 265 -7.07 19.15 12.79
C LEU A 265 -6.05 19.88 13.68
N LEU A 266 -4.75 19.73 13.41
CA LEU A 266 -3.68 20.39 14.17
C LEU A 266 -3.77 21.92 14.11
N ARG A 267 -4.20 22.47 12.96
CA ARG A 267 -4.40 23.92 12.78
C ARG A 267 -5.63 24.42 13.51
N THR A 268 -6.74 23.71 13.34
CA THR A 268 -8.01 24.11 13.95
C THR A 268 -8.01 23.94 15.47
N SER A 269 -7.16 23.05 16.02
CA SER A 269 -6.94 22.91 17.46
C SER A 269 -6.01 23.98 18.07
N GLY A 270 -5.40 24.85 17.25
CA GLY A 270 -4.44 25.85 17.70
C GLY A 270 -3.07 25.30 18.10
N LEU A 271 -2.71 24.09 17.64
CA LEU A 271 -1.38 23.51 17.84
C LEU A 271 -0.37 24.00 16.77
N LEU A 272 -0.86 24.59 15.68
CA LEU A 272 -0.12 25.20 14.57
C LEU A 272 -0.73 26.56 14.23
#